data_AF-A0A4Q6B6Y2-F1
#
_entry.id   AF-A0A4Q6B6Y2-F1
#
_cell.length_a   1.000
_cell.length_b   1.000
_cell.length_c   1.000
_cell.angle_alpha   90.00
_cell.angle_beta   90.00
_cell.angle_gamma   90.00
#
_symmetry.space_group_name_H-M   'P 1'
#
loop_
_entity.id
_entity.type
_entity.pdbx_description
1 polymer ?
#
loop_
_entity_poly.entity_id
_entity_poly.type
_entity_poly.pdbx_seq_one_letter_code
_entity_poly.pdbx_strand_id
1 'polypeptide(L)'
;MAGNLKIPKYVFRGTTIGYEGGNTQRKYKYTPTSKHIVKAALFAADCANKYPTQSVVYICETATLTSFGKPSGNRLKKYEEELAWPVVPEQFYPNCIGFVYLKDLLMILTRFGIVVEPLVDKTNITELCKKVKKIPEPTIEEIVDALSAYLQ
;
A
#
# COMPACT_ATOMS: atom_id res chain seq x y z
N MET A 1 0.02 27.66 0.96
CA MET A 1 0.52 27.08 2.22
C MET A 1 0.68 25.58 2.04
N ALA A 2 1.92 25.09 1.99
CA ALA A 2 2.18 23.65 2.00
C ALA A 2 1.87 23.14 3.40
N GLY A 3 0.67 22.60 3.62
CA GLY A 3 0.36 21.91 4.88
C GLY A 3 1.41 20.83 5.09
N ASN A 4 2.00 20.77 6.28
CA ASN A 4 3.00 19.76 6.63
C ASN A 4 2.41 18.37 6.38
N LEU A 5 2.83 17.75 5.28
CA LEU A 5 2.45 16.39 4.93
C LEU A 5 3.08 15.48 5.99
N LYS A 6 2.27 14.98 6.94
CA LYS A 6 2.76 13.96 7.89
C LYS A 6 3.06 12.69 7.10
N ILE A 7 4.35 12.32 7.04
CA ILE A 7 4.86 11.10 6.43
C ILE A 7 4.90 10.03 7.55
N PRO A 8 4.20 8.90 7.40
CA PRO A 8 4.23 7.82 8.41
C PRO A 8 5.57 7.08 8.38
N LYS A 9 5.84 6.24 9.39
CA LYS A 9 7.01 5.33 9.42
C LYS A 9 6.99 4.32 8.26
N TYR A 10 5.82 3.76 7.98
CA TYR A 10 5.61 2.78 6.92
C TYR A 10 4.62 3.27 5.86
N VAL A 11 4.86 2.89 4.61
CA VAL A 11 3.91 3.02 3.50
C VAL A 11 3.71 1.66 2.84
N PHE A 12 2.55 1.51 2.20
CA PHE A 12 2.09 0.23 1.69
C PHE A 12 1.67 0.36 0.23
N ARG A 13 1.93 -0.65 -0.58
CA ARG A 13 1.42 -0.70 -1.96
C ARG A 13 0.81 -2.05 -2.28
N GLY A 14 -0.51 -2.07 -2.46
CA GLY A 14 -1.23 -3.23 -2.99
C GLY A 14 -1.12 -3.29 -4.50
N THR A 15 -0.67 -4.43 -5.02
CA THR A 15 -0.43 -4.65 -6.45
C THR A 15 -0.19 -6.14 -6.72
N THR A 16 0.45 -6.48 -7.85
CA THR A 16 0.93 -7.83 -8.14
C THR A 16 2.46 -7.90 -8.13
N ILE A 17 3.01 -9.10 -7.95
CA ILE A 17 4.44 -9.36 -8.13
C ILE A 17 4.87 -8.94 -9.55
N GLY A 18 6.04 -8.29 -9.65
CA GLY A 18 6.61 -7.88 -10.93
C GLY A 18 5.88 -6.76 -11.68
N TYR A 19 4.93 -6.07 -11.05
CA TYR A 19 4.20 -4.99 -11.73
C TYR A 19 5.07 -3.76 -12.01
N GLU A 20 5.54 -3.61 -13.24
CA GLU A 20 6.44 -2.53 -13.68
C GLU A 20 5.82 -1.11 -13.62
N GLY A 21 4.50 -1.02 -13.49
CA GLY A 21 3.78 0.24 -13.57
C GLY A 21 3.08 0.48 -14.89
N GLY A 22 1.99 1.26 -14.83
CA GLY A 22 1.29 1.72 -16.01
C GLY A 22 2.10 2.78 -16.75
N ASN A 23 1.73 3.06 -18.02
CA ASN A 23 2.41 4.06 -18.85
C ASN A 23 2.55 5.43 -18.16
N THR A 24 1.54 5.88 -17.43
CA THR A 24 1.57 7.13 -16.66
C THR A 24 2.62 7.08 -15.55
N GLN A 25 2.68 5.99 -14.78
CA GLN A 25 3.65 5.83 -13.69
C GLN A 25 5.08 5.82 -14.20
N ARG A 26 5.33 5.12 -15.31
CA ARG A 26 6.65 5.09 -15.96
C ARG A 26 7.03 6.44 -16.57
N LYS A 27 6.08 7.11 -17.27
CA LYS A 27 6.29 8.42 -17.89
C LYS A 27 6.62 9.51 -16.86
N TYR A 28 5.87 9.55 -15.76
CA TYR A 28 6.01 10.58 -14.72
C TYR A 28 6.87 10.12 -13.54
N LYS A 29 7.49 8.95 -13.64
CA LYS A 29 8.41 8.37 -12.65
C LYS A 29 7.86 8.42 -11.22
N TYR A 30 6.68 7.86 -11.00
CA TYR A 30 6.08 7.82 -9.67
C TYR A 30 5.46 6.49 -9.29
N THR A 31 5.40 6.26 -7.98
CA THR A 31 4.82 5.09 -7.34
C THR A 31 3.78 5.54 -6.32
N PRO A 32 2.49 5.23 -6.52
CA PRO A 32 1.48 5.47 -5.50
C PRO A 32 1.59 4.44 -4.38
N THR A 33 1.47 4.92 -3.16
CA THR A 33 1.45 4.13 -1.93
C THR A 33 0.34 4.64 -1.03
N SER A 34 -0.19 3.80 -0.15
CA SER A 34 -1.10 4.21 0.89
C SER A 34 -0.36 4.33 2.23
N LYS A 35 -0.81 5.26 3.07
CA LYS A 35 -0.42 5.32 4.48
C LYS A 35 -1.09 4.23 5.33
N HIS A 36 -2.05 3.49 4.76
CA HIS A 36 -2.92 2.57 5.49
C HIS A 36 -2.88 1.17 4.89
N ILE A 37 -2.45 0.19 5.68
CA ILE A 37 -2.27 -1.20 5.21
C ILE A 37 -3.57 -1.82 4.69
N VAL A 38 -4.72 -1.57 5.34
CA VAL A 38 -6.03 -2.05 4.85
C VAL A 38 -6.38 -1.47 3.47
N LYS A 39 -6.06 -0.20 3.20
CA LYS A 39 -6.34 0.39 1.88
C LYS A 39 -5.46 -0.24 0.82
N ALA A 40 -4.18 -0.45 1.12
CA ALA A 40 -3.31 -1.23 0.26
C ALA A 40 -3.84 -2.67 0.04
N ALA A 41 -4.38 -3.33 1.06
CA ALA A 41 -5.01 -4.64 0.91
C ALA A 41 -6.21 -4.61 -0.05
N LEU A 42 -7.03 -3.56 -0.04
CA LEU A 42 -8.13 -3.39 -1.01
C LEU A 42 -7.61 -3.28 -2.46
N PHE A 43 -6.51 -2.56 -2.69
CA PHE A 43 -5.88 -2.50 -4.02
C PHE A 43 -5.29 -3.85 -4.46
N ALA A 44 -4.72 -4.61 -3.53
CA ALA A 44 -4.26 -5.98 -3.82
C ALA A 44 -5.44 -6.94 -4.09
N ALA A 45 -6.58 -6.75 -3.40
CA ALA A 45 -7.81 -7.51 -3.63
C ALA A 45 -8.41 -7.24 -5.01
N ASP A 46 -8.39 -6.00 -5.49
CA ASP A 46 -8.77 -5.68 -6.88
C ASP A 46 -7.88 -6.42 -7.89
N CYS A 47 -6.57 -6.47 -7.63
CA CYS A 47 -5.65 -7.25 -8.46
C CYS A 47 -5.93 -8.76 -8.42
N ALA A 48 -6.45 -9.27 -7.29
CA ALA A 48 -6.66 -10.71 -7.07
C ALA A 48 -7.76 -11.27 -7.98
N ASN A 49 -8.69 -10.43 -8.45
CA ASN A 49 -9.70 -10.82 -9.44
C ASN A 49 -9.06 -11.34 -10.74
N LYS A 50 -7.89 -10.80 -11.12
CA LYS A 50 -7.18 -11.17 -12.35
C LYS A 50 -5.95 -12.05 -12.09
N TYR A 51 -5.28 -11.84 -10.95
CA TYR A 51 -4.02 -12.50 -10.63
C TYR A 51 -4.03 -13.05 -9.18
N PRO A 52 -4.88 -14.04 -8.89
CA PRO A 52 -5.19 -14.47 -7.52
C PRO A 52 -3.98 -14.95 -6.71
N THR A 53 -2.96 -15.51 -7.37
CA THR A 53 -1.74 -16.02 -6.73
C THR A 53 -0.59 -15.03 -6.72
N GLN A 54 -0.74 -13.86 -7.35
CA GLN A 54 0.32 -12.86 -7.46
C GLN A 54 0.00 -11.56 -6.74
N SER A 55 -1.21 -11.41 -6.18
CA SER A 55 -1.60 -10.24 -5.41
C SER A 55 -0.83 -10.14 -4.09
N VAL A 56 -0.18 -9.00 -3.91
CA VAL A 56 0.73 -8.73 -2.80
C VAL A 56 0.56 -7.32 -2.27
N VAL A 57 1.00 -7.11 -1.04
CA VAL A 57 1.21 -5.78 -0.47
C VAL A 57 2.70 -5.64 -0.15
N TYR A 58 3.35 -4.68 -0.82
CA TYR A 58 4.70 -4.26 -0.48
C TYR A 58 4.68 -3.37 0.76
N ILE A 59 5.63 -3.60 1.66
CA ILE A 59 5.80 -2.85 2.92
C ILE A 59 7.15 -2.15 2.88
N CYS A 60 7.15 -0.83 3.00
CA CYS A 60 8.37 -0.05 2.84
C CYS A 60 8.48 0.96 3.98
N GLU A 61 9.67 1.07 4.56
CA GLU A 61 9.99 2.16 5.47
C GLU A 61 10.13 3.45 4.69
N THR A 62 9.49 4.53 5.15
CA THR A 62 9.58 5.79 4.42
C THR A 62 10.99 6.37 4.43
N ALA A 63 11.80 6.02 5.44
CA ALA A 63 13.20 6.38 5.54
C ALA A 63 14.03 5.90 4.33
N THR A 64 13.82 4.66 3.87
CA THR A 64 14.56 4.09 2.72
C THR A 64 14.20 4.77 1.40
N LEU A 65 12.97 5.29 1.31
CA LEU A 65 12.44 5.94 0.13
C LEU A 65 12.84 7.42 0.01
N THR A 66 13.31 8.05 1.09
CA THR A 66 13.68 9.47 1.09
C THR A 66 14.81 9.81 0.12
N SER A 67 15.65 8.83 -0.23
CA SER A 67 16.72 8.97 -1.23
C SER A 67 16.20 9.31 -2.63
N PHE A 68 14.97 8.92 -2.96
CA PHE A 68 14.31 9.27 -4.23
C PHE A 68 13.69 10.67 -4.22
N GLY A 69 13.48 11.25 -3.03
CA GLY A 69 12.87 12.56 -2.84
C GLY A 69 11.63 12.53 -1.95
N LYS A 70 11.04 13.71 -1.74
CA LYS A 70 9.83 13.83 -0.91
C LYS A 70 8.61 13.33 -1.68
N PRO A 71 7.73 12.53 -1.06
CA PRO A 71 6.48 12.14 -1.70
C PRO A 71 5.60 13.37 -1.89
N SER A 72 4.86 13.38 -3.00
CA SER A 72 3.75 14.30 -3.16
C SER A 72 2.48 13.66 -2.61
N GLY A 73 1.68 14.44 -1.87
CA GLY A 73 0.35 14.00 -1.49
C GLY A 73 -0.56 14.08 -2.70
N ASN A 74 -1.27 13.00 -3.03
CA ASN A 74 -2.24 13.08 -4.11
C ASN A 74 -3.51 13.78 -3.62
N ARG A 75 -3.68 15.06 -3.97
CA ARG A 75 -4.86 15.86 -3.61
C ARG A 75 -6.15 15.32 -4.24
N LEU A 76 -6.06 14.54 -5.32
CA LEU A 76 -7.21 14.12 -6.12
C LEU A 76 -8.05 13.03 -5.45
N LYS A 77 -7.49 12.27 -4.49
CA LYS A 77 -8.23 11.21 -3.79
C LYS A 77 -7.90 11.16 -2.30
N LYS A 78 -8.42 12.16 -1.58
CA LYS A 78 -8.34 12.30 -0.10
C LYS A 78 -8.58 10.99 0.65
N TYR A 79 -9.46 10.13 0.15
CA TYR A 79 -9.87 8.89 0.80
C TYR A 79 -8.86 7.74 0.68
N GLU A 80 -7.97 7.77 -0.31
CA GLU A 80 -6.97 6.70 -0.49
C GLU A 80 -5.74 6.91 0.42
N GLU A 81 -5.63 8.10 1.02
CA GLU A 81 -4.47 8.53 1.82
C GLU A 81 -3.16 8.28 1.05
N GLU A 82 -3.19 8.58 -0.24
CA GLU A 82 -2.11 8.26 -1.16
C GLU A 82 -0.91 9.20 -0.99
N LEU A 83 0.28 8.60 -0.94
CA LEU A 83 1.58 9.24 -1.13
C LEU A 83 2.18 8.75 -2.45
N ALA A 84 2.44 9.68 -3.37
CA ALA A 84 3.10 9.41 -4.63
C ALA A 84 4.60 9.69 -4.49
N TRP A 85 5.40 8.63 -4.44
CA TRP A 85 6.85 8.69 -4.37
C TRP A 85 7.46 8.91 -5.75
N PRO A 86 8.48 9.77 -5.91
CA PRO A 86 9.14 10.07 -7.19
C PRO A 86 10.10 8.96 -7.64
N VAL A 87 9.61 7.72 -7.70
CA VAL A 87 10.36 6.53 -8.11
C VAL A 87 9.45 5.60 -8.90
N VAL A 88 9.97 4.98 -9.95
CA VAL A 88 9.20 3.99 -10.73
C VAL A 88 9.02 2.69 -9.95
N PRO A 89 7.97 1.90 -10.21
CA PRO A 89 7.69 0.70 -9.43
C PRO A 89 8.87 -0.29 -9.38
N GLU A 90 9.54 -0.53 -10.51
CA GLU A 90 10.72 -1.41 -10.61
C GLU A 90 11.86 -1.01 -9.65
N GLN A 91 12.04 0.29 -9.41
CA GLN A 91 13.04 0.81 -8.47
C GLN A 91 12.50 0.89 -7.04
N PHE A 92 11.18 1.00 -6.88
CA PHE A 92 10.54 1.07 -5.58
C PHE A 92 10.62 -0.27 -4.84
N TYR A 93 10.27 -1.38 -5.49
CA TYR A 93 10.13 -2.68 -4.82
C TYR A 93 11.41 -3.19 -4.14
N PRO A 94 12.61 -3.08 -4.74
CA PRO A 94 13.85 -3.50 -4.09
C PRO A 94 14.23 -2.68 -2.84
N ASN A 95 13.59 -1.52 -2.61
CA ASN A 95 13.83 -0.66 -1.46
C ASN A 95 12.79 -0.84 -0.34
N CYS A 96 11.86 -1.77 -0.53
CA CYS A 96 10.90 -2.18 0.48
C CYS A 96 11.52 -3.23 1.40
N ILE A 97 10.97 -3.36 2.61
CA ILE A 97 11.38 -4.41 3.57
C ILE A 97 11.12 -5.79 2.96
N GLY A 98 10.02 -5.89 2.20
CA GLY A 98 9.62 -7.06 1.44
C GLY A 98 8.17 -6.89 0.99
N PHE A 99 7.57 -8.01 0.61
CA PHE A 99 6.13 -8.08 0.37
C PHE A 99 5.50 -9.25 1.11
N VAL A 100 4.19 -9.14 1.31
CA VAL A 100 3.35 -10.24 1.80
C VAL A 100 2.28 -10.56 0.77
N TYR A 101 1.95 -11.84 0.61
CA TYR A 101 0.80 -12.23 -0.20
C TYR A 101 -0.49 -11.74 0.46
N LEU A 102 -1.47 -11.38 -0.37
CA LEU A 102 -2.76 -10.89 0.12
C LEU A 102 -3.40 -11.86 1.10
N LYS A 103 -3.37 -13.17 0.82
CA LYS A 103 -3.95 -14.21 1.69
C LYS A 103 -3.38 -14.15 3.11
N ASP A 104 -2.06 -14.06 3.24
CA ASP A 104 -1.38 -14.02 4.54
C ASP A 104 -1.67 -12.71 5.27
N LEU A 105 -1.69 -11.60 4.52
CA LEU A 105 -2.09 -10.31 5.07
C LEU A 105 -3.52 -10.35 5.64
N LEU A 106 -4.49 -10.90 4.90
CA LEU A 106 -5.87 -11.01 5.36
C LEU A 106 -5.99 -11.85 6.64
N MET A 107 -5.24 -12.95 6.73
CA MET A 107 -5.16 -13.78 7.93
C MET A 107 -4.62 -12.97 9.13
N ILE A 108 -3.55 -12.20 8.94
CA ILE A 108 -2.98 -11.38 10.02
C ILE A 108 -3.95 -10.27 10.44
N LEU A 109 -4.50 -9.51 9.49
CA LEU A 109 -5.47 -8.45 9.79
C LEU A 109 -6.68 -8.96 10.59
N THR A 110 -7.15 -10.17 10.29
CA THR A 110 -8.25 -10.81 11.02
C THR A 110 -7.90 -11.04 12.50
N ARG A 111 -6.63 -11.36 12.84
CA ARG A 111 -6.17 -11.51 14.23
C ARG A 111 -6.24 -10.19 15.02
N PHE A 112 -6.15 -9.07 14.33
CA PHE A 112 -6.33 -7.72 14.90
C PHE A 112 -7.80 -7.25 14.86
N GLY A 113 -8.76 -8.13 14.52
CA GLY A 113 -10.18 -7.79 14.42
C GLY A 113 -10.51 -6.93 13.20
N ILE A 114 -9.63 -6.89 12.19
CA ILE A 114 -9.80 -6.11 10.97
C ILE A 114 -10.18 -7.06 9.84
N VAL A 115 -11.39 -6.89 9.31
CA VAL A 115 -11.88 -7.66 8.17
C VAL A 115 -11.75 -6.81 6.91
N VAL A 116 -11.18 -7.40 5.85
CA VAL A 116 -11.07 -6.80 4.52
C VAL A 116 -11.70 -7.76 3.52
N GLU A 117 -12.51 -7.23 2.61
CA GLU A 117 -13.14 -8.02 1.55
C GLU A 117 -12.05 -8.62 0.64
N PRO A 118 -12.02 -9.95 0.41
CA PRO A 118 -10.96 -10.60 -0.35
C PRO A 118 -11.06 -10.38 -1.86
N LEU A 119 -12.23 -9.99 -2.34
CA LEU A 119 -12.52 -9.71 -3.75
C LEU A 119 -13.20 -8.34 -3.82
N VAL A 120 -12.58 -7.42 -4.55
CA VAL A 120 -13.02 -6.02 -4.61
C VAL A 120 -13.09 -5.59 -6.06
N ASP A 121 -14.20 -5.00 -6.48
CA ASP A 121 -14.28 -4.37 -7.80
C ASP A 121 -13.68 -2.96 -7.78
N LYS A 122 -12.84 -2.65 -8.76
CA LYS A 122 -12.24 -1.32 -8.97
C LYS A 122 -13.25 -0.17 -8.90
N THR A 123 -14.49 -0.37 -9.36
CA THR A 123 -15.56 0.63 -9.33
C THR A 123 -15.96 1.03 -7.90
N ASN A 124 -15.76 0.14 -6.92
CA ASN A 124 -16.15 0.33 -5.52
C ASN A 124 -14.99 0.65 -4.58
N ILE A 125 -13.74 0.59 -5.04
CA ILE A 125 -12.54 0.77 -4.19
C ILE A 125 -12.55 2.09 -3.42
N THR A 126 -13.06 3.16 -4.05
CA THR A 126 -13.12 4.49 -3.41
C THR A 126 -14.11 4.49 -2.24
N GLU A 127 -15.27 3.86 -2.41
CA GLU A 127 -16.28 3.74 -1.36
C GLU A 127 -15.81 2.83 -0.23
N LEU A 128 -15.09 1.75 -0.54
CA LEU A 128 -14.49 0.89 0.47
C LEU A 128 -13.42 1.65 1.28
N CYS A 129 -12.55 2.41 0.61
CA CYS A 129 -11.55 3.26 1.27
C CYS A 129 -12.17 4.30 2.24
N LYS A 130 -13.38 4.78 1.96
CA LYS A 130 -14.12 5.68 2.88
C LYS A 130 -14.61 4.97 4.14
N LYS A 131 -14.93 3.69 4.05
CA LYS A 131 -15.44 2.87 5.17
C LYS A 131 -14.31 2.33 6.05
N VAL A 132 -13.07 2.33 5.57
CA VAL A 132 -11.91 1.92 6.36
C VAL A 132 -11.78 2.82 7.59
N LYS A 133 -11.94 2.20 8.77
CA LYS A 133 -11.70 2.87 10.05
C LYS A 133 -10.22 3.21 10.17
N LYS A 134 -9.93 4.36 10.76
CA LYS A 134 -8.56 4.78 11.05
C LYS A 134 -7.91 3.82 12.05
N ILE A 135 -6.77 3.27 11.68
CA ILE A 135 -5.92 2.47 12.58
C ILE A 135 -4.87 3.40 13.22
N PRO A 136 -4.67 3.35 14.55
CA PRO A 136 -3.59 4.08 15.22
C PRO A 136 -2.20 3.63 14.74
N GLU A 137 -1.22 4.54 14.71
CA GLU A 137 0.15 4.23 14.30
C GLU A 137 0.76 3.05 15.09
N PRO A 138 0.64 2.95 16.43
CA PRO A 138 1.14 1.79 17.17
C PRO A 138 0.58 0.45 16.68
N THR A 139 -0.72 0.40 16.37
CA THR A 139 -1.35 -0.81 15.83
C THR A 139 -0.85 -1.14 14.42
N ILE A 140 -0.49 -0.14 13.61
CA ILE A 140 0.16 -0.38 12.31
C ILE A 140 1.53 -1.03 12.53
N GLU A 141 2.30 -0.58 13.52
CA GLU A 141 3.61 -1.16 13.84
C GLU A 141 3.47 -2.61 14.31
N GLU A 142 2.54 -2.90 15.23
CA GLU A 142 2.25 -4.28 15.67
C GLU A 142 1.86 -5.20 14.51
N ILE A 143 1.07 -4.70 13.55
CA ILE A 143 0.70 -5.46 12.35
C ILE A 143 1.94 -5.73 11.48
N VAL A 144 2.79 -4.74 11.26
CA VAL A 144 4.03 -4.90 10.47
C VAL A 144 4.97 -5.89 11.15
N ASP A 145 5.11 -5.83 12.48
CA ASP A 145 5.92 -6.78 13.25
C ASP A 145 5.38 -8.21 13.12
N ALA A 146 4.06 -8.39 13.19
CA ALA A 146 3.43 -9.70 12.98
C ALA A 146 3.62 -10.24 11.55
N LEU A 147 3.77 -9.35 10.56
CA LEU A 147 4.03 -9.71 9.16
C LEU A 147 5.48 -10.09 8.88
N SER A 148 6.42 -9.76 9.76
CA SER A 148 7.86 -10.04 9.56
C SER A 148 8.15 -11.52 9.27
N ALA A 149 7.39 -12.43 9.86
CA ALA A 149 7.50 -13.88 9.63
C ALA A 149 6.97 -14.35 8.26
N TYR A 150 6.32 -13.49 7.48
CA TYR A 150 5.69 -13.78 6.20
C TYR A 150 6.31 -13.00 5.03
N LEU A 151 7.24 -12.07 5.33
CA LEU A 151 7.91 -11.28 4.31
C LEU A 151 8.69 -12.20 3.35
N GLN A 152 8.55 -11.91 2.06
CA GLN A 152 9.31 -12.50 0.97
C GLN A 152 10.31 -11.49 0.40
#